data_AF-A0A645CC33-F1
#
_entry.id   AF-A0A645CC33-F1
#
_cell.length_a   1.000
_cell.length_b   1.000
_cell.length_c   1.000
_cell.angle_alpha   90.00
_cell.angle_beta   90.00
_cell.angle_gamma   90.00
#
_symmetry.space_group_name_H-M   'P 1'
#
loop_
_entity.id
_entity.type
_entity.pdbx_description
1 polymer ?
#
loop_
_entity_poly.entity_id
_entity_poly.type
_entity_poly.pdbx_seq_one_letter_code
_entity_poly.pdbx_strand_id
1 'polypeptide(L)'
;MDGMIIRQGTIYEHRTSARRLLVINHNPMQLESLLLTAAAPDAPFDLDSLQVVAIDELIALRRSGEYRDLGDLPSDGFQRLLRALLSAPELSEDLRTLLEALAE
;
A
#
# COMPACT_ATOMS: atom_id res chain seq x y z
N MET A 1 -13.94 7.33 19.07
CA MET A 1 -13.92 6.61 17.77
C MET A 1 -12.47 6.26 17.50
N ASP A 2 -12.07 5.02 17.81
CA ASP A 2 -10.73 4.51 17.49
C ASP A 2 -10.65 4.20 15.99
N GLY A 3 -10.36 5.22 15.20
CA GLY A 3 -10.15 5.06 13.75
C GLY A 3 -8.84 4.34 13.48
N MET A 4 -8.89 3.27 12.67
CA MET A 4 -7.75 2.45 12.22
C MET A 4 -6.53 3.31 11.85
N ILE A 5 -5.34 3.00 12.37
CA ILE A 5 -4.13 3.73 11.98
C ILE A 5 -3.59 3.11 10.70
N ILE A 6 -3.49 3.91 9.64
CA ILE A 6 -2.88 3.48 8.39
C ILE A 6 -1.37 3.69 8.49
N ARG A 7 -0.61 2.63 8.23
CA ARG A 7 0.84 2.60 8.37
C ARG A 7 1.46 2.07 7.08
N GLN A 8 2.61 2.63 6.73
CA GLN A 8 3.42 2.14 5.63
C GLN A 8 3.92 0.72 5.92
N GLY A 9 3.92 -0.13 4.90
CA GLY A 9 4.31 -1.52 4.99
C GLY A 9 3.25 -2.43 5.61
N THR A 10 2.11 -1.89 6.05
CA THR A 10 1.05 -2.67 6.71
C THR A 10 0.07 -3.25 5.69
N ILE A 11 -0.33 -4.49 5.95
CA ILE A 11 -1.33 -5.21 5.17
C ILE A 11 -2.69 -5.04 5.85
N TYR A 12 -3.66 -4.61 5.07
CA TYR A 12 -5.06 -4.51 5.47
C TYR A 12 -5.89 -5.49 4.66
N GLU A 13 -6.85 -6.15 5.29
CA GLU A 13 -7.77 -7.05 4.62
C GLU A 13 -9.21 -6.57 4.74
N HIS A 14 -9.92 -6.59 3.62
CA HIS A 14 -11.33 -6.29 3.56
C HIS A 14 -12.15 -7.39 4.24
N ARG A 15 -12.98 -7.02 5.22
CA ARG A 15 -13.72 -7.95 6.08
C ARG A 15 -14.68 -8.88 5.34
N THR A 16 -15.21 -8.45 4.18
CA THR A 16 -16.25 -9.20 3.44
C THR A 16 -15.80 -9.80 2.12
N SER A 17 -14.71 -9.31 1.51
CA SER A 17 -14.34 -9.65 0.12
C SER A 17 -13.02 -10.39 0.00
N ALA A 18 -12.33 -10.65 1.12
CA ALA A 18 -11.04 -11.33 1.18
C ALA A 18 -9.92 -10.64 0.38
N ARG A 19 -10.17 -9.42 -0.13
CA ARG A 19 -9.18 -8.58 -0.79
C ARG A 19 -8.21 -8.01 0.23
N ARG A 20 -6.94 -7.95 -0.13
CA ARG A 20 -5.90 -7.32 0.68
C ARG A 20 -5.35 -6.09 0.01
N LEU A 21 -4.90 -5.16 0.83
CA LEU A 21 -4.32 -3.89 0.45
C LEU A 21 -3.04 -3.71 1.24
N LEU A 22 -1.93 -3.45 0.55
CA LEU A 22 -0.65 -3.12 1.14
C LEU A 22 -0.40 -1.64 0.91
N VAL A 23 -0.09 -0.93 1.99
CA VAL A 23 0.24 0.49 1.92
C VAL A 23 1.74 0.62 1.67
N ILE A 24 2.12 1.07 0.48
CA ILE A 24 3.52 1.23 0.08
C ILE A 24 4.09 2.54 0.59
N ASN A 25 3.29 3.59 0.57
CA ASN A 25 3.66 4.90 1.06
C ASN A 25 2.48 5.52 1.79
N HIS A 26 2.74 6.00 3.00
CA HIS A 26 1.84 6.89 3.71
C HIS A 26 2.66 8.07 4.25
N ASN A 27 2.70 9.16 3.48
CA ASN A 27 3.28 10.41 3.92
C ASN A 27 2.17 11.45 4.11
N PRO A 28 1.89 11.90 5.34
CA PRO A 28 0.84 12.89 5.62
C PRO A 28 1.13 14.28 5.03
N MET A 29 2.37 14.54 4.61
CA MET A 29 2.73 15.76 3.88
C MET A 29 2.59 15.62 2.36
N GLN A 30 2.37 14.41 1.85
CA GLN A 30 2.09 14.15 0.45
C GLN A 30 0.58 14.02 0.24
N LEU A 31 0.10 14.52 -0.89
CA LEU A 31 -1.32 14.46 -1.25
C LEU A 31 -1.72 13.08 -1.78
N GLU A 32 -0.74 12.22 -2.06
CA GLU A 32 -0.90 10.93 -2.71
C GLU A 32 -0.34 9.81 -1.83
N SER A 33 -0.95 8.64 -1.93
CA SER A 33 -0.52 7.42 -1.27
C SER A 33 -0.47 6.30 -2.29
N LEU A 34 0.49 5.38 -2.10
CA LEU A 34 0.71 4.26 -3.00
C LEU A 34 0.23 2.98 -2.35
N LEU A 35 -0.58 2.22 -3.09
CA LEU A 35 -1.22 1.01 -2.63
C LEU A 35 -1.02 -0.12 -3.62
N LEU A 36 -0.85 -1.33 -3.12
CA LEU A 36 -0.98 -2.55 -3.91
C LEU A 36 -2.18 -3.36 -3.43
N THR A 37 -2.79 -4.09 -4.35
CA THR A 37 -3.91 -4.98 -4.01
C THR A 37 -3.57 -6.43 -4.27
N ALA A 38 -4.17 -7.32 -3.48
CA ALA A 38 -4.17 -8.74 -3.75
C ALA A 38 -5.61 -9.24 -3.77
N ALA A 39 -5.95 -10.01 -4.81
CA ALA A 39 -7.31 -10.50 -5.03
C ALA A 39 -7.78 -11.53 -3.98
N ALA A 40 -6.86 -12.13 -3.22
CA ALA A 40 -7.15 -13.12 -2.20
C ALA A 40 -6.17 -13.07 -1.00
N PRO A 41 -6.52 -13.69 0.15
CA PRO A 41 -5.72 -13.70 1.38
C PRO A 41 -4.38 -14.42 1.28
N ASP A 42 -4.18 -15.26 0.26
CA ASP A 42 -2.92 -15.98 0.03
C ASP A 42 -2.28 -15.63 -1.33
N ALA A 43 -2.94 -14.78 -2.12
CA ALA A 43 -2.41 -14.35 -3.42
C ALA A 43 -1.27 -13.32 -3.24
N PRO A 44 -0.19 -13.38 -4.03
CA PRO A 44 0.82 -12.33 -4.01
C PRO A 44 0.19 -10.97 -4.36
N PHE A 45 0.79 -9.88 -3.87
CA PHE A 45 0.42 -8.54 -4.31
C PHE A 45 0.75 -8.39 -5.78
N ASP A 46 -0.22 -7.95 -6.56
CA ASP A 46 -0.07 -7.76 -7.99
C ASP A 46 0.66 -6.43 -8.23
N LEU A 47 1.91 -6.51 -8.70
CA LEU A 47 2.78 -5.36 -8.92
C LEU A 47 2.27 -4.46 -10.06
N ASP A 48 1.52 -5.03 -11.01
CA ASP A 48 0.90 -4.29 -12.10
C ASP A 48 -0.36 -3.54 -11.61
N SER A 49 -0.87 -3.90 -10.43
CA SER A 49 -2.03 -3.26 -9.78
C SER A 49 -1.67 -2.07 -8.89
N LEU A 50 -0.46 -1.51 -9.03
CA LEU A 50 -0.03 -0.33 -8.27
C LEU A 50 -1.01 0.83 -8.48
N GLN A 51 -1.61 1.27 -7.39
CA GLN A 51 -2.59 2.34 -7.38
C GLN A 51 -2.03 3.56 -6.66
N VAL A 52 -2.18 4.71 -7.31
CA VAL A 52 -2.01 6.03 -6.70
C VAL A 52 -3.38 6.48 -6.26
N VAL A 53 -3.55 6.71 -4.97
CA VAL A 53 -4.81 7.22 -4.41
C VAL A 53 -4.56 8.54 -3.69
N ALA A 54 -5.57 9.41 -3.69
CA ALA A 54 -5.50 10.62 -2.90
C ALA A 54 -5.50 10.29 -1.40
N ILE A 55 -4.87 11.15 -0.59
CA ILE A 55 -4.85 11.01 0.87
C ILE A 55 -6.28 10.94 1.45
N ASP A 56 -7.23 11.65 0.84
CA ASP A 56 -8.64 11.64 1.25
C ASP A 56 -9.30 10.27 1.09
N GLU A 57 -8.96 9.52 0.04
CA GLU A 57 -9.44 8.14 -0.15
C GLU A 57 -8.89 7.22 0.93
N LEU A 58 -7.63 7.40 1.29
CA LEU A 58 -6.99 6.65 2.37
C LEU A 58 -7.64 6.97 3.73
N ILE A 59 -7.98 8.25 3.98
CA ILE A 59 -8.74 8.67 5.15
C ILE A 59 -10.15 8.07 5.15
N ALA A 60 -10.81 8.00 3.98
CA ALA A 60 -12.12 7.37 3.84
C ALA A 60 -12.04 5.87 4.17
N LEU A 61 -11.02 5.16 3.67
CA LEU A 61 -10.76 3.76 4.01
C LEU A 61 -10.60 3.57 5.52
N ARG A 62 -9.82 4.43 6.18
CA ARG A 62 -9.68 4.42 7.65
C ARG A 62 -11.02 4.59 8.37
N ARG A 63 -11.88 5.49 7.88
CA ARG A 63 -13.17 5.80 8.51
C ARG A 63 -14.25 4.76 8.23
N SER A 64 -14.10 3.98 7.16
CA SER A 64 -15.06 2.94 6.75
C SER A 64 -15.20 1.82 7.78
N GLY A 65 -14.11 1.46 8.47
CA GLY A 65 -14.08 0.27 9.35
C GLY A 65 -14.17 -1.06 8.60
N GLU A 66 -14.16 -1.05 7.26
CA GLU A 66 -14.32 -2.24 6.40
C GLU A 66 -13.06 -3.11 6.36
N TYR A 67 -11.93 -2.56 6.78
CA TYR A 67 -10.64 -3.23 6.78
C TYR A 67 -10.22 -3.65 8.19
N ARG A 68 -9.44 -4.72 8.25
CA ARG A 68 -8.72 -5.15 9.46
C ARG A 68 -7.22 -5.11 9.19
N ASP A 69 -6.46 -4.66 10.18
CA ASP A 69 -5.00 -4.70 10.19
C ASP A 69 -4.54 -6.17 10.36
N LEU A 70 -3.75 -6.68 9.42
CA LEU A 70 -3.14 -8.01 9.47
C LEU A 70 -1.67 -7.98 9.95
N GLY A 71 -1.13 -6.80 10.21
CA GLY A 71 0.25 -6.57 10.57
C GLY A 71 1.12 -6.12 9.40
N ASP A 72 2.38 -5.88 9.74
CA ASP A 72 3.36 -5.32 8.83
C ASP A 72 4.00 -6.42 7.97
N LEU A 73 4.22 -6.12 6.70
CA LEU A 73 5.03 -6.97 5.84
C LEU A 73 6.46 -7.02 6.41
N PRO A 74 7.09 -8.19 6.49
CA PRO A 74 8.48 -8.30 6.95
C PRO A 74 9.38 -7.34 6.16
N SER A 75 10.33 -6.69 6.83
CA SER A 75 11.19 -5.67 6.22
C SER A 75 11.90 -6.19 4.96
N ASP A 76 12.40 -7.42 4.97
CA ASP A 76 13.01 -8.06 3.79
C ASP A 76 12.01 -8.23 2.63
N GLY A 77 10.76 -8.57 2.94
CA GLY A 77 9.69 -8.71 1.96
C GLY A 77 9.29 -7.37 1.36
N PHE A 78 9.20 -6.34 2.20
CA PHE A 78 8.89 -4.97 1.77
C PHE A 78 9.99 -4.40 0.87
N GLN A 79 11.25 -4.58 1.24
CA GLN A 79 12.39 -4.14 0.43
C GLN A 79 12.47 -4.87 -0.92
N ARG A 80 12.19 -6.18 -0.96
CA ARG A 80 12.11 -6.92 -2.23
C ARG A 80 10.98 -6.40 -3.12
N LEU A 81 9.84 -6.09 -2.51
CA LEU A 81 8.68 -5.56 -3.23
C LEU A 81 8.96 -4.17 -3.82
N LEU A 82 9.58 -3.27 -3.05
CA LEU A 82 9.99 -1.94 -3.55
C LEU A 82 10.95 -2.06 -4.75
N ARG A 83 11.94 -2.94 -4.66
CA ARG A 83 12.87 -3.20 -5.78
C ARG A 83 12.15 -3.77 -7.00
N ALA A 84 11.16 -4.63 -6.81
CA ALA A 84 10.37 -5.18 -7.90
C ALA A 84 9.53 -4.08 -8.58
N LEU A 85 8.90 -3.18 -7.80
CA LEU A 85 8.21 -2.01 -8.34
C LEU A 85 9.17 -1.11 -9.12
N LEU A 86 10.34 -0.77 -8.58
CA LEU A 86 11.35 0.06 -9.26
C LEU A 86 11.86 -0.54 -10.58
N SER A 87 11.79 -1.87 -10.72
CA SER A 87 12.14 -2.56 -11.96
C SER A 87 11.06 -2.47 -13.04
N ALA A 88 9.83 -2.03 -12.70
CA ALA A 88 8.75 -1.86 -13.67
C ALA A 88 9.03 -0.66 -14.59
N PRO A 89 9.06 -0.85 -15.92
CA PRO A 89 9.41 0.19 -16.88
C PRO A 89 8.31 1.24 -17.06
N GLU A 90 7.08 0.96 -16.65
CA GLU A 90 5.91 1.82 -16.87
C GLU A 90 5.65 2.83 -15.73
N LEU A 91 6.53 2.88 -14.72
CA LEU A 91 6.42 3.86 -13.64
C LEU A 91 6.74 5.27 -14.14
N SER A 92 5.91 6.24 -13.73
CA SER A 92 6.23 7.65 -13.91
C SER A 92 7.47 8.06 -13.09
N GLU A 93 8.13 9.13 -13.52
CA GLU A 93 9.34 9.66 -12.86
C GLU A 93 9.08 10.08 -11.41
N ASP A 94 7.92 10.67 -11.13
CA ASP A 94 7.48 11.04 -9.78
C ASP A 94 7.34 9.81 -8.87
N LEU A 95 6.68 8.75 -9.36
CA LEU A 95 6.51 7.51 -8.62
C LEU A 95 7.83 6.79 -8.37
N ARG A 96 8.72 6.81 -9.37
CA ARG A 96 10.06 6.24 -9.24
C ARG A 96 10.83 6.97 -8.15
N THR A 97 10.85 8.30 -8.15
CA THR A 97 11.51 9.12 -7.13
C THR A 97 10.96 8.81 -5.72
N LEU A 98 9.65 8.67 -5.59
CA LEU A 98 9.00 8.29 -4.33
C LEU A 98 9.44 6.89 -3.86
N LEU A 99 9.43 5.91 -4.75
CA LEU A 99 9.82 4.54 -4.43
C LEU A 99 11.31 4.41 -4.10
N GLU A 100 12.17 5.18 -4.78
CA GLU A 100 13.61 5.25 -4.48
C GLU A 100 13.85 5.79 -3.07
N ALA A 101 13.16 6.87 -2.69
CA ALA A 101 13.24 7.45 -1.35
C ALA A 101 12.77 6.50 -0.22
N LEU A 102 11.93 5.51 -0.55
CA LEU A 102 11.45 4.49 0.40
C LEU A 102 12.36 3.26 0.48
N ALA A 103 13.20 3.06 -0.53
CA ALA A 103 14.12 1.92 -0.64
C ALA A 103 15.52 2.21 -0.07
N GLU A 104 15.81 3.48 0.24
CA GLU A 104 17.05 3.96 0.88
C GLU A 104 17.01 3.80 2.41
#